data_AF-A0A6P8H2U0-F1
#
_entry.id   AF-A0A6P8H2U0-F1
#
_cell.length_a   1.000
_cell.length_b   1.000
_cell.length_c   1.000
_cell.angle_alpha   90.00
_cell.angle_beta   90.00
_cell.angle_gamma   90.00
#
_symmetry.space_group_name_H-M   'P 1'
#
loop_
_entity.id
_entity.type
_entity.pdbx_description
1 polymer ?
#
loop_
_entity_poly.entity_id
_entity_poly.type
_entity_poly.pdbx_seq_one_letter_code
_entity_poly.pdbx_strand_id
1 'polypeptide(L)'
;MFNITNSTKNSSVLYVVTGAIKQYVEPEGSKYFRWFCFTVFSLAAVIGNSIVIHSILSIRVRRPLAYKLVTNVAVAELLGVIFLPLIFIYDEVYSWPFESLLCHLASPIQISSCLVITWSLAFISLHRFRMLKNRRLRGMNELRYQFGIGSLWASAVIISFPSFLYSTVVKNPYDGIHSWCVVLFPGDTLNTFPSPVYRRYLMVRFVINFLVPILIMVLAYGAMGIKLKCHMAKKRLRNRGLPSIEVTTDEGYCLKESKSGSSTQGEEKEMSWSRTLSPDSLTQSERNKKLQIKLERDLLRMIYAIILVFVVCYFPYQVLFLLEYFDVVTYKNWRYFHITRKYVFLNTCLQSVLHPLCYGTMSKFFAKAFSGIVLCRWVRRGKAGLYAKP
;
A
#
# COMPACT_ATOMS: atom_id res chain seq x y z
N MET A 1 -51.17 57.15 -17.78
CA MET A 1 -50.95 56.91 -19.23
C MET A 1 -49.48 56.52 -19.38
N PHE A 2 -49.09 55.28 -19.64
CA PHE A 2 -49.58 54.30 -20.61
C PHE A 2 -49.51 52.85 -20.08
N ASN A 3 -50.10 51.96 -20.87
CA ASN A 3 -50.68 50.66 -20.55
C ASN A 3 -49.73 49.45 -20.80
N ILE A 4 -50.13 48.33 -20.23
CA ILE A 4 -49.67 46.92 -20.21
C ILE A 4 -49.13 46.32 -21.54
N THR A 5 -48.11 45.44 -21.46
CA THR A 5 -48.11 44.10 -22.12
C THR A 5 -47.10 43.11 -21.49
N ASN A 6 -47.59 41.88 -21.28
CA ASN A 6 -46.87 40.64 -20.96
C ASN A 6 -45.67 40.35 -21.87
N SER A 7 -44.64 39.69 -21.35
CA SER A 7 -44.24 38.32 -21.75
C SER A 7 -42.78 38.01 -21.40
N THR A 8 -42.62 36.92 -20.65
CA THR A 8 -41.54 35.92 -20.60
C THR A 8 -40.08 36.28 -20.94
N LYS A 9 -39.20 35.69 -20.11
CA LYS A 9 -37.75 35.52 -20.26
C LYS A 9 -36.90 36.77 -20.08
N ASN A 10 -36.37 36.94 -18.88
CA ASN A 10 -34.95 37.22 -18.70
C ASN A 10 -34.51 36.87 -17.27
N SER A 11 -34.52 35.57 -16.98
CA SER A 11 -33.79 34.99 -15.85
C SER A 11 -32.26 35.02 -16.06
N SER A 12 -31.76 35.65 -17.13
CA SER A 12 -30.37 35.58 -17.56
C SER A 12 -29.46 36.69 -17.01
N VAL A 13 -30.00 37.70 -16.31
CA VAL A 13 -29.21 38.89 -15.90
C VAL A 13 -28.86 38.91 -14.41
N LEU A 14 -29.39 37.97 -13.61
CA LEU A 14 -29.06 37.82 -12.18
C LEU A 14 -28.18 36.59 -11.90
N TYR A 15 -27.22 36.27 -12.78
CA TYR A 15 -26.27 35.16 -12.60
C TYR A 15 -24.79 35.58 -12.60
N VAL A 16 -24.49 36.88 -12.66
CA VAL A 16 -23.10 37.37 -12.84
C VAL A 16 -22.42 37.81 -11.53
N VAL A 17 -23.06 37.69 -10.36
CA VAL A 17 -22.50 38.23 -9.09
C VAL A 17 -21.87 37.17 -8.16
N THR A 18 -21.99 35.87 -8.41
CA THR A 18 -21.23 34.85 -7.65
C THR A 18 -20.74 33.71 -8.54
N GLY A 19 -19.45 33.71 -8.86
CA GLY A 19 -18.77 32.73 -9.72
C GLY A 19 -18.64 31.30 -9.13
N ALA A 20 -19.71 30.73 -8.59
CA ALA A 20 -19.74 29.35 -8.11
C ALA A 20 -20.02 28.38 -9.27
N ILE A 21 -19.03 27.59 -9.67
CA ILE A 21 -19.21 26.54 -10.69
C ILE A 21 -20.11 25.45 -10.11
N LYS A 22 -21.23 25.17 -10.79
CA LYS A 22 -22.15 24.11 -10.40
C LYS A 22 -21.45 22.74 -10.48
N GLN A 23 -21.30 22.11 -9.32
CA GLN A 23 -20.69 20.78 -9.18
C GLN A 23 -21.58 19.69 -9.79
N TYR A 24 -20.95 18.63 -10.30
CA TYR A 24 -21.65 17.46 -10.83
C TYR A 24 -22.31 16.69 -9.68
N VAL A 25 -23.62 16.48 -9.78
CA VAL A 25 -24.39 15.69 -8.82
C VAL A 25 -24.22 14.21 -9.15
N GLU A 26 -23.75 13.44 -8.18
CA GLU A 26 -23.58 11.98 -8.30
C GLU A 26 -24.95 11.31 -8.54
N PRO A 27 -25.12 10.49 -9.60
CA PRO A 27 -26.33 9.70 -9.78
C PRO A 27 -26.55 8.70 -8.65
N GLU A 28 -27.80 8.47 -8.25
CA GLU A 28 -28.15 7.56 -7.13
C GLU A 28 -27.59 6.14 -7.32
N GLY A 29 -27.64 5.58 -8.53
CA GLY A 29 -27.04 4.27 -8.80
C GLY A 29 -25.53 4.22 -8.56
N SER A 30 -24.81 5.29 -8.91
CA SER A 30 -23.37 5.44 -8.68
C SER A 30 -23.04 5.50 -7.19
N LYS A 31 -23.85 6.26 -6.44
CA LYS A 31 -23.76 6.42 -4.99
C LYS A 31 -24.00 5.10 -4.25
N TYR A 32 -25.09 4.40 -4.56
CA TYR A 32 -25.37 3.09 -3.95
C TYR A 32 -24.31 2.05 -4.28
N PHE A 33 -23.79 2.06 -5.52
CA PHE A 33 -22.67 1.20 -5.90
C PHE A 33 -21.43 1.50 -5.04
N ARG A 34 -21.08 2.77 -4.85
CA ARG A 34 -19.93 3.17 -4.00
C ARG A 34 -20.11 2.74 -2.55
N TRP A 35 -21.32 2.89 -1.98
CA TRP A 35 -21.64 2.44 -0.62
C TRP A 35 -21.51 0.93 -0.46
N PHE A 36 -22.04 0.19 -1.44
CA PHE A 36 -21.91 -1.26 -1.50
C PHE A 36 -20.43 -1.69 -1.56
N CYS A 37 -19.65 -1.09 -2.47
CA CYS A 37 -18.21 -1.36 -2.58
C CYS A 37 -17.47 -1.06 -1.29
N PHE A 38 -17.71 0.10 -0.67
CA PHE A 38 -17.05 0.48 0.59
C PHE A 38 -17.32 -0.54 1.70
N THR A 39 -18.58 -0.99 1.81
CA THR A 39 -19.00 -1.98 2.81
C THR A 39 -18.31 -3.32 2.57
N VAL A 40 -18.34 -3.81 1.32
CA VAL A 40 -17.70 -5.07 0.94
C VAL A 40 -16.19 -5.01 1.16
N PHE A 41 -15.53 -3.92 0.77
CA PHE A 41 -14.10 -3.75 0.94
C PHE A 41 -13.70 -3.68 2.42
N SER A 42 -14.42 -2.91 3.23
CA SER A 42 -14.13 -2.80 4.67
C SER A 42 -14.29 -4.16 5.37
N LEU A 43 -15.35 -4.91 5.09
CA LEU A 43 -15.56 -6.25 5.64
C LEU A 43 -14.49 -7.24 5.17
N ALA A 44 -14.18 -7.26 3.87
CA ALA A 44 -13.15 -8.12 3.31
C ALA A 44 -11.76 -7.82 3.89
N ALA A 45 -11.45 -6.54 4.14
CA ALA A 45 -10.20 -6.12 4.75
C ALA A 45 -10.10 -6.57 6.22
N VAL A 46 -11.18 -6.43 7.01
CA VAL A 46 -11.21 -6.93 8.40
C VAL A 46 -11.01 -8.45 8.43
N ILE A 47 -11.77 -9.19 7.63
CA ILE A 47 -11.68 -10.66 7.57
C ILE A 47 -10.28 -11.08 7.10
N GLY A 48 -9.80 -10.52 5.99
CA GLY A 48 -8.53 -10.87 5.37
C GLY A 48 -7.33 -10.63 6.29
N ASN A 49 -7.25 -9.44 6.90
CA ASN A 49 -6.15 -9.11 7.81
C ASN A 49 -6.22 -9.92 9.12
N SER A 50 -7.41 -10.20 9.64
CA SER A 50 -7.59 -11.09 10.81
C SER A 50 -7.09 -12.51 10.53
N ILE A 51 -7.36 -13.05 9.34
CA ILE A 51 -6.87 -14.36 8.91
C ILE A 51 -5.35 -14.36 8.81
N VAL A 52 -4.74 -13.32 8.23
CA VAL A 52 -3.28 -13.20 8.13
C VAL A 52 -2.65 -13.27 9.52
N ILE A 53 -3.17 -12.49 10.48
CA ILE A 53 -2.70 -12.51 11.87
C ILE A 53 -2.88 -13.91 12.46
N HIS A 54 -4.10 -14.46 12.44
CA HIS A 54 -4.40 -15.78 13.01
C HIS A 54 -3.52 -16.88 12.41
N SER A 55 -3.33 -16.89 11.09
CA SER A 55 -2.53 -17.89 10.37
C SER A 55 -1.08 -17.89 10.85
N ILE A 56 -0.51 -16.72 11.09
CA ILE A 56 0.86 -16.58 11.59
C ILE A 56 0.93 -16.94 13.07
N LEU A 57 -0.05 -16.53 13.87
CA LEU A 57 -0.13 -16.86 15.30
C LEU A 57 -0.30 -18.37 15.53
N SER A 58 -0.96 -19.09 14.61
CA SER A 58 -1.15 -20.54 14.70
C SER A 58 0.14 -21.35 14.47
N ILE A 59 1.21 -20.74 13.95
CA ILE A 59 2.51 -21.40 13.77
C ILE A 59 3.17 -21.60 15.14
N ARG A 60 3.29 -22.87 15.56
CA ARG A 60 3.94 -23.29 16.83
C ARG A 60 5.47 -23.30 16.80
N VAL A 61 6.06 -23.21 15.62
CA VAL A 61 7.52 -23.19 15.41
C VAL A 61 8.04 -21.74 15.35
N ARG A 62 9.36 -21.53 15.55
CA ARG A 62 10.00 -20.22 15.42
C ARG A 62 9.63 -19.53 14.10
N ARG A 63 8.99 -18.37 14.22
CA ARG A 63 8.47 -17.61 13.08
C ARG A 63 9.57 -16.80 12.42
N PRO A 64 9.72 -16.88 11.08
CA PRO A 64 10.58 -15.97 10.34
C PRO A 64 10.21 -14.50 10.59
N LEU A 65 11.21 -13.64 10.64
CA LEU A 65 11.04 -12.19 10.85
C LEU A 65 10.10 -11.53 9.85
N ALA A 66 10.13 -11.99 8.61
CA ALA A 66 9.22 -11.54 7.57
C ALA A 66 7.73 -11.74 7.93
N TYR A 67 7.40 -12.81 8.66
CA TYR A 67 6.02 -13.05 9.09
C TYR A 67 5.62 -12.08 10.20
N LYS A 68 6.53 -11.73 11.12
CA LYS A 68 6.26 -10.73 12.15
C LYS A 68 5.99 -9.35 11.55
N LEU A 69 6.74 -8.98 10.50
CA LEU A 69 6.51 -7.73 9.77
C LEU A 69 5.17 -7.73 9.01
N VAL A 70 4.81 -8.85 8.39
CA VAL A 70 3.48 -9.00 7.75
C VAL A 70 2.36 -8.92 8.79
N THR A 71 2.53 -9.51 9.97
CA THR A 71 1.59 -9.35 11.09
C THR A 71 1.49 -7.89 11.53
N ASN A 72 2.61 -7.17 11.63
CA ASN A 72 2.59 -5.74 11.97
C ASN A 72 1.78 -4.91 10.97
N VAL A 73 1.98 -5.14 9.67
CA VAL A 73 1.17 -4.50 8.62
C VAL A 73 -0.30 -4.83 8.80
N ALA A 74 -0.65 -6.11 9.00
CA ALA A 74 -2.05 -6.52 9.18
C ALA A 74 -2.71 -5.89 10.43
N VAL A 75 -1.98 -5.69 11.53
CA VAL A 75 -2.48 -4.99 12.72
C VAL A 75 -2.76 -3.52 12.41
N ALA A 76 -1.85 -2.84 11.71
CA ALA A 76 -2.06 -1.46 11.31
C ALA A 76 -3.24 -1.31 10.35
N GLU A 77 -3.40 -2.21 9.38
CA GLU A 77 -4.56 -2.26 8.47
C GLU A 77 -5.88 -2.42 9.22
N LEU A 78 -5.96 -3.33 10.20
CA LEU A 78 -7.17 -3.49 11.02
C LEU A 78 -7.52 -2.21 11.77
N LEU A 79 -6.52 -1.59 12.40
CA LEU A 79 -6.72 -0.32 13.10
C LEU A 79 -7.24 0.76 12.14
N GLY A 80 -6.70 0.84 10.92
CA GLY A 80 -7.14 1.79 9.91
C GLY A 80 -8.56 1.53 9.39
N VAL A 81 -8.90 0.27 9.12
CA VAL A 81 -10.22 -0.09 8.58
C VAL A 81 -11.33 0.07 9.62
N ILE A 82 -11.04 -0.10 10.91
CA ILE A 82 -12.02 0.10 11.99
C ILE A 82 -12.49 1.56 12.08
N PHE A 83 -11.60 2.54 11.90
CA PHE A 83 -11.93 3.96 11.98
C PHE A 83 -12.33 4.59 10.64
N LEU A 84 -12.06 3.91 9.50
CA LEU A 84 -12.39 4.39 8.17
C LEU A 84 -13.89 4.71 7.95
N PRO A 85 -14.87 3.93 8.47
CA PRO A 85 -16.30 4.24 8.30
C PRO A 85 -16.71 5.58 8.87
N LEU A 86 -16.06 6.06 9.95
CA LEU A 86 -16.34 7.38 10.53
C LEU A 86 -16.02 8.49 9.53
N ILE A 87 -14.87 8.36 8.84
CA ILE A 87 -14.45 9.31 7.81
C ILE A 87 -15.34 9.21 6.57
N PHE A 88 -15.74 7.99 6.19
CA PHE A 88 -16.67 7.78 5.07
C PHE A 88 -18.03 8.43 5.32
N ILE A 89 -18.60 8.25 6.52
CA ILE A 89 -19.87 8.87 6.90
C ILE A 89 -19.73 10.38 6.90
N TYR A 90 -18.65 10.93 7.48
CA TYR A 90 -18.37 12.36 7.46
C TYR A 90 -18.35 12.94 6.04
N ASP A 91 -17.70 12.24 5.09
CA ASP A 91 -17.64 12.66 3.69
C ASP A 91 -18.97 12.52 2.95
N GLU A 92 -19.81 11.57 3.35
CA GLU A 92 -21.12 11.36 2.73
C GLU A 92 -22.15 12.39 3.16
N VAL A 93 -22.22 12.69 4.46
CA VAL A 93 -23.20 13.62 5.02
C VAL A 93 -22.72 15.07 5.07
N TYR A 94 -21.47 15.33 4.68
CA TYR A 94 -20.81 16.65 4.70
C TYR A 94 -20.82 17.35 6.07
N SER A 95 -21.01 16.57 7.14
CA SER A 95 -21.12 17.04 8.53
C SER A 95 -20.60 15.97 9.45
N TRP A 96 -19.90 16.34 10.51
CA TRP A 96 -19.37 15.43 11.52
C TRP A 96 -20.50 15.09 12.50
N PRO A 97 -21.10 13.88 12.42
CA PRO A 97 -22.27 13.54 13.24
C PRO A 97 -21.87 12.89 14.57
N PHE A 98 -20.56 12.68 14.81
CA PHE A 98 -20.06 11.95 15.95
C PHE A 98 -19.60 12.87 17.07
N GLU A 99 -19.39 12.28 18.25
CA GLU A 99 -18.85 13.00 19.40
C GLU A 99 -17.44 13.54 19.17
N SER A 100 -17.07 14.55 19.97
CA SER A 100 -15.77 15.21 19.91
C SER A 100 -14.61 14.22 20.05
N LEU A 101 -14.72 13.23 20.96
CA LEU A 101 -13.71 12.20 21.14
C LEU A 101 -13.36 11.50 19.81
N LEU A 102 -14.36 11.16 19.00
CA LEU A 102 -14.11 10.50 17.71
C LEU A 102 -13.47 11.44 16.69
N CYS A 103 -13.68 12.76 16.79
CA CYS A 103 -12.98 13.74 15.95
C CYS A 103 -11.47 13.75 16.26
N HIS A 104 -11.12 13.68 17.54
CA HIS A 104 -9.73 13.55 18.00
C HIS A 104 -9.07 12.20 17.67
N LEU A 105 -9.84 11.16 17.36
CA LEU A 105 -9.32 9.80 17.13
C LEU A 105 -9.32 9.39 15.66
N ALA A 106 -10.41 9.63 14.93
CA ALA A 106 -10.63 9.02 13.63
C ALA A 106 -9.55 9.37 12.61
N SER A 107 -9.36 10.66 12.31
CA SER A 107 -8.33 11.08 11.35
C SER A 107 -6.90 10.76 11.83
N PRO A 108 -6.51 11.06 13.08
CA PRO A 108 -5.16 10.75 13.59
C PRO A 108 -4.81 9.26 13.60
N ILE A 109 -5.78 8.37 13.89
CA ILE A 109 -5.58 6.92 13.82
C ILE A 109 -5.39 6.46 12.36
N GLN A 110 -6.14 7.01 11.40
CA GLN A 110 -5.91 6.72 9.97
C GLN A 110 -4.49 7.12 9.55
N ILE A 111 -4.01 8.27 10.01
CA ILE A 111 -2.67 8.78 9.71
C ILE A 111 -1.61 7.87 10.32
N SER A 112 -1.75 7.52 11.60
CA SER A 112 -0.84 6.61 12.30
C SER A 112 -0.78 5.23 11.64
N SER A 113 -1.94 4.64 11.35
CA SER A 113 -2.04 3.36 10.65
C SER A 113 -1.29 3.41 9.32
N CYS A 114 -1.54 4.44 8.51
CA CYS A 114 -0.86 4.60 7.23
C CYS A 114 0.66 4.72 7.38
N LEU A 115 1.16 5.54 8.32
CA LEU A 115 2.59 5.66 8.62
C LEU A 115 3.22 4.31 8.99
N VAL A 116 2.56 3.53 9.83
CA VAL A 116 3.05 2.20 10.21
C VAL A 116 3.09 1.27 8.99
N ILE A 117 2.07 1.28 8.14
CA ILE A 117 2.00 0.46 6.92
C ILE A 117 3.14 0.82 5.96
N THR A 118 3.28 2.09 5.58
CA THR A 118 4.24 2.56 4.58
C THR A 118 5.67 2.32 5.02
N TRP A 119 5.99 2.64 6.27
CA TRP A 119 7.33 2.42 6.81
C TRP A 119 7.63 0.96 7.08
N SER A 120 6.63 0.13 7.42
CA SER A 120 6.81 -1.32 7.48
C SER A 120 7.18 -1.89 6.11
N LEU A 121 6.52 -1.45 5.03
CA LEU A 121 6.85 -1.87 3.67
C LEU A 121 8.25 -1.41 3.26
N ALA A 122 8.63 -0.16 3.54
CA ALA A 122 9.99 0.33 3.29
C ALA A 122 11.04 -0.48 4.07
N PHE A 123 10.78 -0.79 5.33
CA PHE A 123 11.66 -1.61 6.16
C PHE A 123 11.80 -3.04 5.62
N ILE A 124 10.69 -3.69 5.24
CA ILE A 124 10.69 -5.00 4.59
C ILE A 124 11.56 -4.97 3.32
N SER A 125 11.38 -3.95 2.47
CA SER A 125 12.11 -3.76 1.21
C SER A 125 13.61 -3.67 1.43
N LEU A 126 14.02 -2.83 2.39
CA LEU A 126 15.42 -2.59 2.72
C LEU A 126 16.08 -3.81 3.35
N HIS A 127 15.38 -4.49 4.27
CA HIS A 127 15.85 -5.74 4.85
C HIS A 127 16.11 -6.80 3.78
N ARG A 128 15.21 -6.96 2.81
CA ARG A 128 15.39 -7.91 1.69
C ARG A 128 16.58 -7.57 0.82
N PHE A 129 16.74 -6.29 0.48
CA PHE A 129 17.89 -5.84 -0.29
C PHE A 129 19.22 -6.16 0.43
N ARG A 130 19.30 -5.90 1.74
CA ARG A 130 20.48 -6.21 2.55
C ARG A 130 20.79 -7.71 2.60
N MET A 131 19.78 -8.56 2.79
CA MET A 131 19.95 -10.02 2.77
C MET A 131 20.50 -10.53 1.43
N LEU A 132 20.12 -9.91 0.31
CA LEU A 132 20.60 -10.26 -1.02
C LEU A 132 22.04 -9.76 -1.27
N LYS A 133 22.45 -8.63 -0.66
CA LYS A 133 23.82 -8.12 -0.75
C LYS A 133 24.78 -8.92 0.12
N ASN A 134 24.42 -9.16 1.39
CA ASN A 134 25.28 -9.86 2.34
C ASN A 134 24.50 -10.95 3.08
N ARG A 135 24.70 -12.20 2.66
CA ARG A 135 24.04 -13.38 3.26
C ARG A 135 24.45 -13.61 4.72
N ARG A 136 25.56 -13.04 5.19
CA ARG A 136 26.00 -13.12 6.60
C ARG A 136 25.15 -12.25 7.53
N LEU A 137 24.45 -11.24 7.01
CA LEU A 137 23.49 -10.41 7.77
C LEU A 137 22.13 -11.11 8.01
N ARG A 138 22.04 -12.42 7.75
CA ARG A 138 20.82 -13.22 7.90
C ARG A 138 20.31 -13.32 9.35
N GLY A 139 21.12 -12.92 10.32
CA GLY A 139 20.76 -12.87 11.74
C GLY A 139 20.75 -11.45 12.28
N MET A 140 19.67 -10.69 12.04
CA MET A 140 19.36 -9.56 12.91
C MET A 140 18.71 -10.13 14.19
N ASN A 141 19.21 -9.71 15.36
CA ASN A 141 18.70 -10.18 16.66
C ASN A 141 17.22 -9.84 16.83
N GLU A 142 16.46 -10.77 17.40
CA GLU A 142 15.01 -10.63 17.64
C GLU A 142 14.66 -9.33 18.39
N LEU A 143 15.47 -8.99 19.40
CA LEU A 143 15.32 -7.77 20.20
C LEU A 143 15.39 -6.49 19.36
N ARG A 144 16.32 -6.44 18.38
CA ARG A 144 16.46 -5.29 17.47
C ARG A 144 15.24 -5.12 16.57
N TYR A 145 14.55 -6.21 16.23
CA TYR A 145 13.31 -6.13 15.45
C TYR A 145 12.12 -5.67 16.28
N GLN A 146 11.98 -6.16 17.50
CA GLN A 146 10.93 -5.70 18.40
C GLN A 146 11.08 -4.20 18.68
N PHE A 147 12.31 -3.74 18.92
CA PHE A 147 12.61 -2.31 19.02
C PHE A 147 12.28 -1.56 17.73
N GLY A 148 12.64 -2.12 16.57
CA GLY A 148 12.28 -1.55 15.26
C GLY A 148 10.77 -1.36 15.10
N ILE A 149 9.96 -2.39 15.38
CA ILE A 149 8.50 -2.29 15.31
C ILE A 149 7.97 -1.25 16.31
N GLY A 150 8.44 -1.28 17.56
CA GLY A 150 8.06 -0.28 18.58
C GLY A 150 8.37 1.15 18.13
N SER A 151 9.54 1.38 17.50
CA SER A 151 9.92 2.69 16.97
C SER A 151 9.04 3.15 15.80
N LEU A 152 8.54 2.23 14.96
CA LEU A 152 7.60 2.56 13.89
C LEU A 152 6.28 3.08 14.44
N TRP A 153 5.73 2.42 15.47
CA TRP A 153 4.50 2.88 16.13
C TRP A 153 4.71 4.19 16.88
N ALA A 154 5.80 4.31 17.64
CA ALA A 154 6.11 5.53 18.37
C ALA A 154 6.27 6.73 17.42
N SER A 155 7.04 6.58 16.34
CA SER A 155 7.21 7.64 15.34
C SER A 155 5.89 7.98 14.62
N ALA A 156 5.07 6.99 14.28
CA ALA A 156 3.76 7.23 13.69
C ALA A 156 2.85 8.07 14.60
N VAL A 157 2.79 7.72 15.89
CA VAL A 157 2.03 8.48 16.90
C VAL A 157 2.60 9.89 17.03
N ILE A 158 3.93 10.06 17.18
CA ILE A 158 4.58 11.38 17.29
C ILE A 158 4.24 12.27 16.09
N ILE A 159 4.32 11.76 14.86
CA ILE A 159 4.03 12.53 13.64
C ILE A 159 2.53 12.88 13.56
N SER A 160 1.65 11.97 13.97
CA SER A 160 0.20 12.21 14.00
C SER A 160 -0.27 13.02 15.22
N PHE A 161 0.58 13.20 16.24
CA PHE A 161 0.24 13.75 17.54
C PHE A 161 -0.42 15.13 17.50
N PRO A 162 0.03 16.09 16.65
CA PRO A 162 -0.67 17.36 16.52
C PRO A 162 -2.13 17.21 16.11
N SER A 163 -2.45 16.22 15.28
CA SER A 163 -3.84 15.95 14.91
C SER A 163 -4.64 15.37 16.08
N PHE A 164 -4.02 14.54 16.94
CA PHE A 164 -4.70 14.05 18.17
C PHE A 164 -5.05 15.19 19.13
N LEU A 165 -4.17 16.18 19.27
CA LEU A 165 -4.38 17.30 20.19
C LEU A 165 -5.34 18.36 19.65
N TYR A 166 -5.19 18.73 18.38
CA TYR A 166 -5.80 19.94 17.83
C TYR A 166 -6.99 19.69 16.89
N SER A 167 -7.38 18.43 16.67
CA SER A 167 -8.66 18.14 16.01
C SER A 167 -9.79 18.68 16.87
N THR A 168 -10.76 19.36 16.29
CA THR A 168 -11.88 19.93 17.03
C THR A 168 -13.13 19.98 16.16
N VAL A 169 -14.28 19.91 16.82
CA VAL A 169 -15.59 20.02 16.17
C VAL A 169 -16.03 21.46 16.21
N VAL A 170 -16.30 22.03 15.04
CA VAL A 170 -16.69 23.44 14.86
C VAL A 170 -17.90 23.52 13.94
N LYS A 171 -18.74 24.54 14.11
CA LYS A 171 -19.86 24.76 13.19
C LYS A 171 -19.36 25.37 11.88
N ASN A 172 -19.91 24.90 10.77
CA ASN A 172 -19.67 25.46 9.44
C ASN A 172 -20.07 26.94 9.44
N PRO A 173 -19.15 27.86 9.08
CA PRO A 173 -19.43 29.30 9.12
C PRO A 173 -20.44 29.76 8.06
N TYR A 174 -20.69 28.96 7.01
CA TYR A 174 -21.60 29.32 5.92
C TYR A 174 -23.08 29.05 6.25
N ASP A 175 -23.38 27.97 6.97
CA ASP A 175 -24.75 27.56 7.27
C ASP A 175 -25.09 27.52 8.77
N GLY A 176 -24.10 27.48 9.66
CA GLY A 176 -24.28 27.40 11.11
C GLY A 176 -24.94 26.12 11.63
N ILE A 177 -25.20 25.13 10.75
CA ILE A 177 -25.94 23.91 11.04
C ILE A 177 -25.02 22.69 10.99
N HIS A 178 -24.25 22.56 9.90
CA HIS A 178 -23.36 21.41 9.74
C HIS A 178 -22.11 21.57 10.62
N SER A 179 -21.65 20.48 11.21
CA SER A 179 -20.46 20.45 12.04
C SER A 179 -19.27 19.95 11.22
N TRP A 180 -18.09 20.51 11.40
CA TRP A 180 -16.86 20.05 10.77
C TRP A 180 -15.89 19.57 11.82
N CYS A 181 -15.18 18.49 11.53
CA CYS A 181 -14.03 18.04 12.31
C CYS A 181 -12.75 18.48 11.57
N VAL A 182 -12.07 19.48 12.11
CA VAL A 182 -10.88 20.10 11.51
C VAL A 182 -9.74 20.20 12.52
N VAL A 183 -8.50 20.27 12.05
CA VAL A 183 -7.34 20.49 12.92
C VAL A 183 -7.03 21.98 12.93
N LEU A 184 -7.25 22.64 14.08
CA LEU A 184 -6.97 24.06 14.27
C LEU A 184 -5.81 24.22 15.26
N PHE A 185 -4.65 24.66 14.76
CA PHE A 185 -3.51 24.90 15.63
C PHE A 185 -3.76 26.13 16.53
N PRO A 186 -3.02 26.27 17.65
CA PRO A 186 -3.14 27.44 18.51
C PRO A 186 -2.98 28.75 17.72
N GLY A 187 -3.98 29.63 17.81
CA GLY A 187 -4.02 30.90 17.06
C GLY A 187 -4.68 30.84 15.68
N ASP A 188 -5.02 29.64 15.19
CA ASP A 188 -5.78 29.50 13.94
C ASP A 188 -7.28 29.73 14.15
N THR A 189 -7.95 30.25 13.12
CA THR A 189 -9.40 30.42 13.08
C THR A 189 -9.95 29.80 11.80
N LEU A 190 -11.28 29.63 11.72
CA LEU A 190 -11.91 29.11 10.50
C LEU A 190 -11.67 29.98 9.27
N ASN A 191 -11.51 31.29 9.44
CA ASN A 191 -11.25 32.22 8.33
C ASN A 191 -9.82 32.11 7.78
N THR A 192 -8.87 31.67 8.61
CA THR A 192 -7.48 31.45 8.22
C THR A 192 -7.21 29.99 7.83
N PHE A 193 -8.21 29.13 7.89
CA PHE A 193 -8.09 27.72 7.54
C PHE A 193 -8.16 27.51 6.02
N PRO A 194 -7.24 26.73 5.42
CA PRO A 194 -6.10 26.05 6.05
C PRO A 194 -4.91 27.00 6.30
N SER A 195 -4.44 27.06 7.55
CA SER A 195 -3.37 27.97 7.95
C SER A 195 -2.00 27.57 7.37
N PRO A 196 -1.03 28.49 7.28
CA PRO A 196 0.34 28.16 6.87
C PRO A 196 0.99 27.09 7.77
N VAL A 197 0.67 27.07 9.06
CA VAL A 197 1.14 26.05 10.01
C VAL A 197 0.54 24.70 9.67
N TYR A 198 -0.77 24.64 9.44
CA TYR A 198 -1.46 23.43 9.03
C TYR A 198 -0.93 22.90 7.67
N ARG A 199 -0.75 23.77 6.67
CA ARG A 199 -0.18 23.39 5.37
C ARG A 199 1.24 22.84 5.49
N ARG A 200 2.07 23.43 6.37
CA ARG A 200 3.42 22.91 6.66
C ARG A 200 3.37 21.53 7.30
N TYR A 201 2.48 21.34 8.28
CA TYR A 201 2.24 20.04 8.90
C TYR A 201 1.79 18.98 7.88
N LEU A 202 0.88 19.35 6.98
CA LEU A 202 0.42 18.50 5.89
C LEU A 202 1.57 18.10 4.94
N MET A 203 2.43 19.06 4.56
CA MET A 203 3.61 18.80 3.73
C MET A 203 4.62 17.87 4.40
N VAL A 204 4.94 18.10 5.68
CA VAL A 204 5.83 17.22 6.45
C VAL A 204 5.29 15.79 6.47
N ARG A 205 3.99 15.64 6.74
CA ARG A 205 3.32 14.33 6.70
C ARG A 205 3.37 13.70 5.32
N PHE A 206 3.13 14.46 4.26
CA PHE A 206 3.18 13.96 2.90
C PHE A 206 4.58 13.44 2.54
N VAL A 207 5.63 14.21 2.85
CA VAL A 207 7.02 13.83 2.59
C VAL A 207 7.40 12.58 3.38
N ILE A 208 7.14 12.56 4.68
CA ILE A 208 7.55 11.47 5.57
C ILE A 208 6.74 10.19 5.32
N ASN A 209 5.46 10.29 4.99
CA ASN A 209 4.59 9.12 4.81
C ASN A 209 4.62 8.56 3.38
N PHE A 210 4.83 9.40 2.37
CA PHE A 210 4.80 8.98 0.95
C PHE A 210 6.16 9.05 0.29
N LEU A 211 6.74 10.25 0.17
CA LEU A 211 7.91 10.44 -0.69
C LEU A 211 9.11 9.63 -0.19
N VAL A 212 9.43 9.72 1.11
CA VAL A 212 10.58 9.03 1.68
C VAL A 212 10.41 7.50 1.63
N PRO A 213 9.30 6.89 2.10
CA PRO A 213 9.10 5.45 2.01
C PRO A 213 9.06 4.94 0.57
N ILE A 214 8.39 5.63 -0.35
CA ILE A 214 8.33 5.23 -1.77
C ILE A 214 9.72 5.25 -2.38
N LEU A 215 10.51 6.30 -2.15
CA LEU A 215 11.87 6.39 -2.65
C LEU A 215 12.72 5.22 -2.15
N ILE A 216 12.66 4.90 -0.85
CA ILE A 216 13.37 3.75 -0.27
C ILE A 216 12.93 2.45 -0.93
N MET A 217 11.62 2.23 -1.10
CA MET A 217 11.06 1.03 -1.73
C MET A 217 11.51 0.90 -3.18
N VAL A 218 11.38 1.96 -3.98
CA VAL A 218 11.75 1.97 -5.41
C VAL A 218 13.24 1.73 -5.59
N LEU A 219 14.11 2.42 -4.82
CA LEU A 219 15.56 2.22 -4.90
C LEU A 219 15.96 0.80 -4.48
N ALA A 220 15.41 0.29 -3.37
CA ALA A 220 15.71 -1.06 -2.90
C ALA A 220 15.27 -2.13 -3.91
N TYR A 221 14.06 -2.03 -4.47
CA TYR A 221 13.55 -2.99 -5.44
C TYR A 221 14.14 -2.84 -6.83
N GLY A 222 14.44 -1.62 -7.28
CA GLY A 222 15.17 -1.37 -8.51
C GLY A 222 16.52 -2.09 -8.47
N ALA A 223 17.28 -1.90 -7.38
CA ALA A 223 18.56 -2.57 -7.19
C ALA A 223 18.43 -4.10 -7.09
N MET A 224 17.41 -4.62 -6.39
CA MET A 224 17.13 -6.07 -6.35
C MET A 224 16.78 -6.63 -7.74
N GLY A 225 15.98 -5.91 -8.52
CA GLY A 225 15.56 -6.30 -9.87
C GLY A 225 16.74 -6.37 -10.84
N ILE A 226 17.63 -5.37 -10.81
CA ILE A 226 18.85 -5.35 -11.63
C ILE A 226 19.76 -6.53 -11.27
N LYS A 227 20.02 -6.75 -9.97
CA LYS A 227 20.86 -7.87 -9.52
C LYS A 227 20.30 -9.23 -9.92
N LEU A 228 18.98 -9.41 -9.82
CA LEU A 228 18.32 -10.64 -10.24
C LEU A 228 18.41 -10.85 -11.76
N LYS A 229 18.25 -9.80 -12.56
CA LYS A 229 18.42 -9.84 -14.02
C LYS A 229 19.87 -10.18 -14.41
N CYS A 230 20.88 -9.48 -13.88
CA CYS A 230 22.29 -9.79 -14.19
C CYS A 230 22.67 -11.22 -13.72
N HIS A 231 22.14 -11.72 -12.59
CA HIS A 231 22.35 -13.13 -12.19
C HIS A 231 21.68 -14.12 -13.18
N MET A 232 20.44 -13.84 -13.64
CA MET A 232 19.77 -14.69 -14.63
C MET A 232 20.51 -14.69 -15.98
N ALA A 233 21.05 -13.55 -16.41
CA ALA A 233 21.88 -13.44 -17.62
C ALA A 233 23.17 -14.29 -17.49
N LYS A 234 23.91 -14.15 -16.38
CA LYS A 234 25.12 -14.95 -16.11
C LYS A 234 24.82 -16.46 -16.08
N LYS A 235 23.68 -16.86 -15.54
CA LYS A 235 23.24 -18.27 -15.52
C LYS A 235 22.89 -18.79 -16.92
N ARG A 236 22.27 -17.96 -17.78
CA ARG A 236 21.97 -18.32 -19.18
C ARG A 236 23.25 -18.50 -19.98
N LEU A 237 24.24 -17.63 -19.79
CA LEU A 237 25.56 -17.73 -20.43
C LEU A 237 26.30 -19.00 -19.98
N ARG A 238 26.31 -19.29 -18.67
CA ARG A 238 26.90 -20.54 -18.14
C ARG A 238 26.21 -21.80 -18.67
N ASN A 239 24.88 -21.77 -18.82
CA ASN A 239 24.13 -22.89 -19.40
C ASN A 239 24.35 -23.04 -20.91
N ARG A 240 24.87 -22.02 -21.60
CA ARG A 240 25.22 -22.07 -23.04
C ARG A 240 26.67 -22.54 -23.31
N GLY A 241 27.40 -22.98 -22.28
CA GLY A 241 28.71 -23.65 -22.45
C GLY A 241 29.90 -22.72 -22.68
N LEU A 242 29.78 -21.40 -22.49
CA LEU A 242 30.93 -20.51 -22.61
C LEU A 242 31.85 -20.62 -21.38
N PRO A 243 33.18 -20.81 -21.54
CA PRO A 243 34.09 -20.93 -20.41
C PRO A 243 34.07 -19.66 -19.57
N SER A 244 33.99 -19.83 -18.25
CA SER A 244 34.11 -18.73 -17.30
C SER A 244 35.54 -18.21 -17.31
N ILE A 245 35.77 -17.04 -17.93
CA ILE A 245 36.91 -16.22 -17.55
C ILE A 245 36.62 -15.74 -16.12
N GLU A 246 37.37 -16.28 -15.17
CA GLU A 246 37.44 -15.81 -13.80
C GLU A 246 38.05 -14.40 -13.82
N VAL A 247 37.18 -13.38 -13.79
CA VAL A 247 37.59 -12.05 -13.38
C VAL A 247 37.21 -11.90 -11.91
N THR A 248 38.19 -12.13 -11.05
CA THR A 248 38.24 -11.57 -9.71
C THR A 248 38.51 -10.08 -9.85
N THR A 249 37.49 -9.25 -9.63
CA THR A 249 37.62 -7.99 -8.87
C THR A 249 36.25 -7.37 -8.63
N ASP A 250 36.26 -6.59 -7.56
CA ASP A 250 35.18 -5.83 -6.94
C ASP A 250 34.44 -4.88 -7.91
N GLU A 251 33.25 -4.49 -7.48
CA GLU A 251 32.42 -3.41 -8.02
C GLU A 251 31.69 -3.60 -9.36
N GLY A 252 30.40 -3.24 -9.31
CA GLY A 252 29.43 -3.54 -10.34
C GLY A 252 29.24 -2.40 -11.32
N TYR A 253 29.45 -2.70 -12.60
CA TYR A 253 28.78 -2.06 -13.73
C TYR A 253 28.48 -3.15 -14.76
N CYS A 254 27.20 -3.43 -15.07
CA CYS A 254 26.86 -4.39 -16.12
C CYS A 254 27.27 -3.74 -17.47
N LEU A 255 28.31 -4.28 -18.10
CA LEU A 255 28.86 -3.84 -19.39
C LEU A 255 27.83 -3.92 -20.52
N LYS A 256 27.84 -2.91 -21.40
CA LYS A 256 27.07 -2.86 -22.66
C LYS A 256 27.68 -3.82 -23.68
N GLU A 257 26.84 -4.60 -24.37
CA GLU A 257 27.22 -5.35 -25.57
C GLU A 257 27.51 -4.37 -26.72
N SER A 258 28.67 -4.51 -27.36
CA SER A 258 28.92 -4.03 -28.73
C SER A 258 28.82 -5.21 -29.69
N LYS A 259 28.10 -5.03 -30.79
CA LYS A 259 27.94 -6.00 -31.89
C LYS A 259 29.06 -5.84 -32.92
N SER A 260 29.23 -6.91 -33.71
CA SER A 260 29.92 -7.04 -35.00
C SER A 260 31.43 -7.30 -34.89
N GLY A 261 32.05 -8.29 -35.52
CA GLY A 261 31.64 -9.27 -36.53
C GLY A 261 32.91 -9.80 -37.21
N SER A 262 32.79 -10.93 -37.92
CA SER A 262 33.75 -11.53 -38.88
C SER A 262 34.48 -12.83 -38.46
N SER A 263 33.95 -13.89 -39.05
CA SER A 263 34.49 -15.19 -39.50
C SER A 263 36.01 -15.43 -39.56
N THR A 264 36.41 -16.66 -39.21
CA THR A 264 37.01 -17.63 -40.16
C THR A 264 36.90 -19.07 -39.65
N GLN A 265 36.79 -20.00 -40.61
CA GLN A 265 36.56 -21.45 -40.52
C GLN A 265 37.75 -22.25 -39.95
N GLY A 266 37.48 -23.48 -39.48
CA GLY A 266 38.49 -24.49 -39.16
C GLY A 266 37.91 -25.77 -38.52
N GLU A 267 37.58 -26.73 -39.39
CA GLU A 267 37.57 -28.20 -39.30
C GLU A 267 37.42 -29.00 -37.97
N GLU A 268 36.42 -29.90 -38.01
CA GLU A 268 36.29 -31.27 -37.49
C GLU A 268 37.11 -31.79 -36.30
N LYS A 269 36.38 -32.28 -35.28
CA LYS A 269 36.44 -33.70 -34.86
C LYS A 269 35.21 -34.05 -34.00
N GLU A 270 34.37 -34.92 -34.53
CA GLU A 270 33.37 -35.65 -33.76
C GLU A 270 34.07 -36.56 -32.74
N MET A 271 33.71 -36.43 -31.47
CA MET A 271 33.89 -37.51 -30.49
C MET A 271 32.65 -37.61 -29.63
N SER A 272 31.90 -38.67 -29.92
CA SER A 272 30.70 -39.15 -29.25
C SER A 272 30.86 -39.20 -27.72
N TRP A 273 30.01 -38.43 -27.02
CA TRP A 273 29.54 -38.74 -25.67
C TRP A 273 28.06 -38.40 -25.56
N SER A 274 27.23 -39.19 -26.22
CA SER A 274 25.81 -39.27 -25.93
C SER A 274 25.61 -39.99 -24.58
N ARG A 275 25.95 -39.33 -23.48
CA ARG A 275 25.34 -39.67 -22.18
C ARG A 275 23.99 -39.00 -22.15
N THR A 276 22.96 -39.79 -22.45
CA THR A 276 21.56 -39.48 -22.14
C THR A 276 21.48 -39.10 -20.66
N LEU A 277 21.47 -37.80 -20.38
CA LEU A 277 21.26 -37.28 -19.03
C LEU A 277 19.79 -37.50 -18.70
N SER A 278 19.49 -38.60 -18.00
CA SER A 278 18.18 -38.81 -17.40
C SER A 278 17.78 -37.57 -16.58
N PRO A 279 16.54 -37.05 -16.69
CA PRO A 279 16.16 -35.78 -16.04
C PRO A 279 16.06 -35.80 -14.50
N ASP A 280 16.36 -36.89 -13.79
CA ASP A 280 15.72 -37.16 -12.50
C ASP A 280 16.59 -37.34 -11.24
N SER A 281 17.89 -37.02 -11.26
CA SER A 281 18.72 -37.09 -10.03
C SER A 281 19.23 -35.73 -9.54
N LEU A 282 18.34 -34.75 -9.38
CA LEU A 282 18.69 -33.55 -8.61
C LEU A 282 18.95 -33.92 -7.14
N THR A 283 20.19 -33.71 -6.70
CA THR A 283 20.61 -33.93 -5.31
C THR A 283 19.69 -33.16 -4.35
N GLN A 284 19.43 -33.69 -3.16
CA GLN A 284 18.55 -33.06 -2.15
C GLN A 284 18.98 -31.61 -1.83
N SER A 285 20.29 -31.33 -1.89
CA SER A 285 20.89 -29.99 -1.77
C SER A 285 20.50 -29.05 -2.92
N GLU A 286 20.52 -29.53 -4.17
CA GLU A 286 20.08 -28.74 -5.34
C GLU A 286 18.58 -28.51 -5.36
N ARG A 287 17.79 -29.49 -4.91
CA ARG A 287 16.34 -29.38 -4.76
C ARG A 287 15.98 -28.31 -3.72
N ASN A 288 16.64 -28.33 -2.57
CA ASN A 288 16.50 -27.33 -1.51
C ASN A 288 16.95 -25.93 -1.98
N LYS A 289 18.07 -25.82 -2.70
CA LYS A 289 18.55 -24.56 -3.31
C LYS A 289 17.55 -24.01 -4.33
N LYS A 290 17.02 -24.85 -5.23
CA LYS A 290 15.99 -24.45 -6.22
C LYS A 290 14.70 -23.98 -5.54
N LEU A 291 14.25 -24.68 -4.48
CA LEU A 291 13.07 -24.31 -3.70
C LEU A 291 13.26 -22.96 -3.00
N GLN A 292 14.41 -22.72 -2.37
CA GLN A 292 14.71 -21.45 -1.71
C GLN A 292 14.73 -20.28 -2.70
N ILE A 293 15.33 -20.45 -3.88
CA ILE A 293 15.34 -19.43 -4.95
C ILE A 293 13.92 -19.14 -5.45
N LYS A 294 13.08 -20.18 -5.57
CA LYS A 294 11.67 -20.01 -5.96
C LYS A 294 10.92 -19.20 -4.90
N LEU A 295 11.05 -19.56 -3.64
CA LEU A 295 10.43 -18.84 -2.52
C LEU A 295 10.88 -17.36 -2.47
N GLU A 296 12.18 -17.10 -2.62
CA GLU A 296 12.70 -15.72 -2.65
C GLU A 296 12.14 -14.90 -3.81
N ARG A 297 11.97 -15.49 -5.00
CA ARG A 297 11.36 -14.82 -6.16
C ARG A 297 9.87 -14.55 -5.96
N ASP A 298 9.14 -15.52 -5.41
CA ASP A 298 7.71 -15.38 -5.14
C ASP A 298 7.49 -14.27 -4.10
N LEU A 299 8.34 -14.19 -3.07
CA LEU A 299 8.35 -13.10 -2.10
C LEU A 299 8.66 -11.73 -2.74
N LEU A 300 9.63 -11.64 -3.66
CA LEU A 300 9.94 -10.40 -4.37
C LEU A 300 8.75 -9.93 -5.24
N ARG A 301 8.11 -10.86 -5.96
CA ARG A 301 6.91 -10.57 -6.76
C ARG A 301 5.75 -10.08 -5.89
N MET A 302 5.53 -10.74 -4.76
CA MET A 302 4.53 -10.35 -3.77
C MET A 302 4.75 -8.91 -3.28
N ILE A 303 5.97 -8.56 -2.89
CA ILE A 303 6.23 -7.21 -2.35
C ILE A 303 6.18 -6.15 -3.46
N TYR A 304 6.63 -6.46 -4.68
CA TYR A 304 6.43 -5.58 -5.83
C TYR A 304 4.95 -5.28 -6.09
N ALA A 305 4.09 -6.32 -6.02
CA ALA A 305 2.65 -6.14 -6.14
C ALA A 305 2.09 -5.23 -5.04
N ILE A 306 2.53 -5.41 -3.79
CA ILE A 306 2.09 -4.56 -2.66
C ILE A 306 2.51 -3.09 -2.88
N ILE A 307 3.72 -2.83 -3.36
CA ILE A 307 4.17 -1.47 -3.69
C ILE A 307 3.32 -0.86 -4.81
N LEU A 308 3.05 -1.63 -5.86
CA LEU A 308 2.21 -1.17 -6.97
C LEU A 308 0.80 -0.81 -6.48
N VAL A 309 0.21 -1.66 -5.64
CA VAL A 309 -1.10 -1.42 -5.02
C VAL A 309 -1.08 -0.13 -4.20
N PHE A 310 -0.07 0.09 -3.37
CA PHE A 310 0.07 1.33 -2.61
C PHE A 310 0.14 2.58 -3.51
N VAL A 311 0.98 2.55 -4.55
CA VAL A 311 1.13 3.68 -5.47
C VAL A 311 -0.15 3.94 -6.26
N VAL A 312 -0.84 2.91 -6.76
CA VAL A 312 -2.04 3.10 -7.59
C VAL A 312 -3.26 3.47 -6.75
N CYS A 313 -3.44 2.86 -5.58
CA CYS A 313 -4.66 3.03 -4.79
C CYS A 313 -4.60 4.20 -3.80
N TYR A 314 -3.41 4.60 -3.36
CA TYR A 314 -3.28 5.53 -2.23
C TYR A 314 -2.61 6.85 -2.59
N PHE A 315 -1.57 6.83 -3.43
CA PHE A 315 -0.87 8.05 -3.83
C PHE A 315 -1.80 9.10 -4.49
N PRO A 316 -2.76 8.74 -5.37
CA PRO A 316 -3.68 9.72 -5.94
C PRO A 316 -4.47 10.47 -4.88
N TYR A 317 -4.97 9.78 -3.85
CA TYR A 317 -5.73 10.41 -2.76
C TYR A 317 -4.90 11.50 -2.06
N GLN A 318 -3.62 11.22 -1.81
CA GLN A 318 -2.73 12.15 -1.12
C GLN A 318 -2.39 13.38 -1.95
N VAL A 319 -2.18 13.21 -3.26
CA VAL A 319 -1.95 14.32 -4.18
C VAL A 319 -3.19 15.22 -4.26
N LEU A 320 -4.38 14.62 -4.40
CA LEU A 320 -5.63 15.37 -4.47
C LEU A 320 -5.92 16.14 -3.18
N PHE A 321 -5.67 15.53 -2.02
CA PHE A 321 -5.79 16.19 -0.72
C PHE A 321 -4.81 17.37 -0.61
N LEU A 322 -3.58 17.22 -1.11
CA LEU A 322 -2.61 18.31 -1.12
C LEU A 322 -3.08 19.48 -2.00
N LEU A 323 -3.59 19.20 -3.21
CA LEU A 323 -4.11 20.23 -4.11
C LEU A 323 -5.29 21.00 -3.50
N GLU A 324 -6.16 20.30 -2.77
CA GLU A 324 -7.30 20.91 -2.06
C GLU A 324 -6.85 21.87 -0.97
N TYR A 325 -5.91 21.46 -0.11
CA TYR A 325 -5.47 22.24 1.05
C TYR A 325 -4.46 23.34 0.73
N PHE A 326 -3.86 23.32 -0.46
CA PHE A 326 -3.06 24.41 -1.00
C PHE A 326 -3.88 25.41 -1.82
N ASP A 327 -5.21 25.29 -1.79
CA ASP A 327 -6.16 26.20 -2.47
C ASP A 327 -5.87 26.37 -3.97
N VAL A 328 -5.52 25.26 -4.64
CA VAL A 328 -5.33 25.27 -6.09
C VAL A 328 -6.70 25.48 -6.76
N VAL A 329 -6.97 26.72 -7.14
CA VAL A 329 -8.27 27.20 -7.65
C VAL A 329 -8.80 26.32 -8.77
N THR A 330 -7.95 25.98 -9.76
CA THR A 330 -8.33 25.14 -10.91
C THR A 330 -8.87 23.76 -10.49
N TYR A 331 -8.33 23.19 -9.41
CA TYR A 331 -8.75 21.87 -8.93
C TYR A 331 -10.08 21.95 -8.16
N LYS A 332 -10.23 22.93 -7.26
CA LYS A 332 -11.48 23.17 -6.51
C LYS A 332 -12.66 23.53 -7.42
N ASN A 333 -12.37 24.29 -8.47
CA ASN A 333 -13.35 24.76 -9.45
C ASN A 333 -13.70 23.70 -10.51
N TRP A 334 -13.08 22.52 -10.47
CA TRP A 334 -13.38 21.47 -11.42
C TRP A 334 -14.76 20.85 -11.15
N ARG A 335 -15.56 20.72 -12.21
CA ARG A 335 -16.95 20.24 -12.16
C ARG A 335 -17.13 18.87 -11.48
N TYR A 336 -16.11 18.01 -11.53
CA TYR A 336 -16.15 16.65 -11.00
C TYR A 336 -15.35 16.49 -9.70
N PHE A 337 -15.03 17.59 -9.02
CA PHE A 337 -14.21 17.60 -7.81
C PHE A 337 -14.78 16.68 -6.71
N HIS A 338 -16.03 16.87 -6.30
CA HIS A 338 -16.63 16.09 -5.21
C HIS A 338 -16.75 14.60 -5.52
N ILE A 339 -17.22 14.24 -6.72
CA ILE A 339 -17.36 12.84 -7.12
C ILE A 339 -15.97 12.18 -7.20
N THR A 340 -14.98 12.86 -7.79
CA THR A 340 -13.62 12.31 -7.87
C THR A 340 -13.03 12.07 -6.49
N ARG A 341 -13.21 13.03 -5.55
CA ARG A 341 -12.77 12.88 -4.17
C ARG A 341 -13.37 11.62 -3.52
N LYS A 342 -14.68 11.38 -3.66
CA LYS A 342 -15.39 10.20 -3.12
C LYS A 342 -14.86 8.88 -3.68
N TYR A 343 -14.61 8.80 -4.99
CA TYR A 343 -14.10 7.57 -5.62
C TYR A 343 -12.62 7.33 -5.35
N VAL A 344 -11.81 8.38 -5.28
CA VAL A 344 -10.40 8.25 -4.90
C VAL A 344 -10.26 7.87 -3.43
N PHE A 345 -11.16 8.35 -2.55
CA PHE A 345 -11.26 7.86 -1.18
C PHE A 345 -11.60 6.36 -1.14
N LEU A 346 -12.55 5.88 -1.95
CA LEU A 346 -12.88 4.45 -2.05
C LEU A 346 -11.65 3.59 -2.41
N ASN A 347 -10.77 4.07 -3.29
CA ASN A 347 -9.54 3.36 -3.65
C ASN A 347 -8.61 3.14 -2.45
N THR A 348 -8.61 4.04 -1.46
CA THR A 348 -7.82 3.84 -0.22
C THR A 348 -8.30 2.62 0.56
N CYS A 349 -9.61 2.33 0.55
CA CYS A 349 -10.17 1.14 1.18
C CYS A 349 -9.82 -0.14 0.40
N LEU A 350 -9.82 -0.06 -0.94
CA LEU A 350 -9.45 -1.18 -1.80
C LEU A 350 -8.03 -1.68 -1.50
N GLN A 351 -7.09 -0.77 -1.20
CA GLN A 351 -5.73 -1.13 -0.81
C GLN A 351 -5.71 -2.14 0.36
N SER A 352 -6.51 -1.89 1.40
CA SER A 352 -6.56 -2.72 2.61
C SER A 352 -7.06 -4.14 2.36
N VAL A 353 -7.85 -4.35 1.30
CA VAL A 353 -8.30 -5.68 0.83
C VAL A 353 -7.22 -6.37 0.02
N LEU A 354 -6.55 -5.60 -0.85
CA LEU A 354 -5.55 -6.13 -1.78
C LEU A 354 -4.31 -6.66 -1.06
N HIS A 355 -3.94 -6.09 0.10
CA HIS A 355 -2.81 -6.57 0.90
C HIS A 355 -2.94 -8.07 1.30
N PRO A 356 -3.98 -8.50 2.05
CA PRO A 356 -4.30 -9.92 2.29
C PRO A 356 -4.32 -10.79 1.03
N LEU A 357 -4.91 -10.30 -0.07
CA LEU A 357 -5.01 -11.04 -1.34
C LEU A 357 -3.63 -11.24 -1.98
N CYS A 358 -2.76 -10.25 -1.95
CA CYS A 358 -1.37 -10.39 -2.40
C CYS A 358 -0.63 -11.43 -1.56
N TYR A 359 -0.82 -11.44 -0.24
CA TYR A 359 -0.23 -12.48 0.62
C TYR A 359 -0.80 -13.86 0.29
N GLY A 360 -2.12 -13.98 0.16
CA GLY A 360 -2.84 -15.23 -0.10
C GLY A 360 -2.54 -15.85 -1.47
N THR A 361 -2.40 -15.06 -2.52
CA THR A 361 -2.16 -15.55 -3.89
C THR A 361 -0.69 -15.89 -4.15
N MET A 362 0.24 -15.14 -3.56
CA MET A 362 1.66 -15.24 -3.88
C MET A 362 2.48 -16.08 -2.87
N SER A 363 1.88 -16.46 -1.74
CA SER A 363 2.49 -17.37 -0.78
C SER A 363 1.66 -18.62 -0.61
N LYS A 364 2.23 -19.78 -0.95
CA LYS A 364 1.59 -21.10 -0.73
C LYS A 364 1.15 -21.32 0.72
N PHE A 365 1.85 -20.71 1.68
CA PHE A 365 1.50 -20.77 3.09
C PHE A 365 0.17 -20.05 3.35
N PHE A 366 0.04 -18.79 2.91
CA PHE A 366 -1.18 -18.02 3.09
C PHE A 366 -2.32 -18.56 2.21
N ALA A 367 -2.04 -18.99 0.97
CA ALA A 367 -3.01 -19.63 0.08
C ALA A 367 -3.75 -20.78 0.76
N LYS A 368 -3.02 -21.62 1.50
CA LYS A 368 -3.59 -22.75 2.25
C LYS A 368 -4.48 -22.30 3.40
N ALA A 369 -4.14 -21.19 4.06
CA ALA A 369 -4.98 -20.61 5.10
C ALA A 369 -6.28 -20.01 4.53
N PHE A 370 -6.19 -19.22 3.45
CA PHE A 370 -7.36 -18.65 2.77
C PHE A 370 -8.26 -19.73 2.15
N SER A 371 -7.69 -20.75 1.52
CA SER A 371 -8.44 -21.87 0.93
C SER A 371 -9.23 -22.67 1.97
N GLY A 372 -8.75 -22.73 3.22
CA GLY A 372 -9.50 -23.35 4.32
C GLY A 372 -10.84 -22.68 4.64
N ILE A 373 -11.01 -21.41 4.28
CA ILE A 373 -12.21 -20.60 4.51
C ILE A 373 -13.11 -20.60 3.28
N VAL A 374 -12.55 -20.39 2.09
CA VAL A 374 -13.32 -20.49 0.82
C VAL A 374 -13.97 -21.86 0.67
N LEU A 375 -13.33 -22.91 1.20
CA LEU A 375 -13.87 -24.28 1.20
C LEU A 375 -14.55 -24.67 2.53
N CYS A 376 -14.80 -23.73 3.45
CA CYS A 376 -15.41 -23.98 4.78
C CYS A 376 -14.82 -25.17 5.55
N ARG A 377 -13.54 -25.51 5.35
CA ARG A 377 -12.88 -26.68 5.96
C ARG A 377 -12.54 -26.46 7.43
N TRP A 378 -12.65 -25.23 7.92
CA TRP A 378 -12.41 -24.87 9.32
C TRP A 378 -13.35 -25.62 10.29
N VAL A 379 -14.62 -25.81 9.90
CA VAL A 379 -15.62 -26.53 10.71
C VAL A 379 -15.29 -28.03 10.87
N ARG A 380 -14.60 -28.64 9.89
CA ARG A 380 -14.23 -30.07 9.96
C ARG A 380 -13.04 -30.37 10.87
N ARG A 381 -12.12 -29.42 11.08
CA ARG A 381 -10.95 -29.64 11.94
C ARG A 381 -11.26 -29.55 13.43
N GLY A 382 -12.25 -28.74 13.83
CA GLY A 382 -12.71 -28.69 15.22
C GLY A 382 -13.36 -30.00 15.69
N LYS A 383 -14.09 -30.69 14.80
CA LYS A 383 -14.72 -31.99 15.11
C LYS A 383 -13.73 -33.17 15.14
N ALA A 384 -12.63 -33.10 14.39
CA ALA A 384 -11.62 -34.17 14.38
C ALA A 384 -10.67 -34.13 15.60
N GLY A 385 -10.59 -33.00 16.33
CA GLY A 385 -9.74 -32.86 17.52
C GLY A 385 -10.39 -33.34 18.83
N LEU A 386 -11.69 -33.62 18.84
CA LEU A 386 -12.41 -34.12 20.03
C LEU A 386 -12.47 -35.65 20.13
N TYR A 387 -12.07 -36.39 19.08
CA TYR A 387 -12.03 -37.86 19.07
C TYR A 387 -10.61 -38.43 19.05
N ALA A 388 -9.59 -37.61 19.28
CA ALA A 388 -8.20 -38.03 19.36
C ALA A 388 -7.57 -37.54 20.67
N LYS A 389 -7.90 -38.22 21.76
CA LYS A 389 -6.99 -38.37 22.89
C LYS A 389 -6.85 -39.88 23.16
N PRO A 390 -5.62 -40.39 23.30
CA PRO A 390 -5.40 -41.72 23.84
C PRO A 390 -5.84 -41.80 25.30
#